data_AF-A0A815SVK2-F1
#
_entry.id   AF-A0A815SVK2-F1
#
_cell.length_a   1.000
_cell.length_b   1.000
_cell.length_c   1.000
_cell.angle_alpha   90.00
_cell.angle_beta   90.00
_cell.angle_gamma   90.00
#
_symmetry.space_group_name_H-M   'P 1'
#
loop_
_entity.id
_entity.type
_entity.pdbx_description
1 polymer ?
#
loop_
_entity_poly.entity_id
_entity_poly.type
_entity_poly.pdbx_seq_one_letter_code
_entity_poly.pdbx_strand_id
1 'polypeptide(L)'
;MNLTTCGNNRKPQPVFHHTTVWNEDHQEHMFLKVDPQEKFAYVFADSFILSYDLFTDQINQINKTNSIVFGNSYGSFAPYAFDLKNDWAAVAGFHLIQNYSRSKQCLYIFGLQPLRIMNVSVIGADDIQGSERTSYTRDYEMSLSINPSGTTIAIGELQLNKVTIAYLGGNESYRFVSKFHEISESENWSGFGYSLSWLNDDNTLAVLVLKSTNHTSSKSEIQKTEAVDKTCGNTQRNTKFDNALQLPLPETDGTYWKIFDMLNEQPFTMTIHLVNTRAQCNDIIVERNRRTGTPLSIVETNCTLSPNNVSGSFSFNLPTHKSSVRVGINGPYFIGALRICLHGKSYAEVEDFAVHELHELDVCTLFYANNQTIGRSTDFIVRLIKVINVTKPLHRNDRTYYGGIFTPFITYTDILSDELYFAEKGEYLRYSSRQTTVNIQLREEIYFVQNNQSPIIRRGALFFHTLLFSISLIEIFAMFFLLYKLWFHPIHQRIQRSQDNPAEDKSFIPSNNSTS
;
A
#
# COMPACT_ATOMS: atom_id res chain seq x y z
N MET A 1 42.25 -4.60 -41.76
CA MET A 1 42.34 -3.16 -41.46
C MET A 1 41.64 -2.41 -42.57
N ASN A 2 40.44 -1.88 -42.32
CA ASN A 2 39.87 -0.79 -43.09
C ASN A 2 38.85 -0.11 -42.19
N LEU A 3 39.15 1.15 -41.89
CA LEU A 3 38.23 2.09 -41.25
C LEU A 3 37.21 2.51 -42.30
N THR A 4 35.93 2.31 -42.01
CA THR A 4 34.85 3.01 -42.71
C THR A 4 33.97 3.73 -41.71
N THR A 5 33.71 4.98 -42.08
CA THR A 5 33.19 6.10 -41.31
C THR A 5 31.71 5.99 -40.98
N CYS A 6 31.34 6.54 -39.83
CA CYS A 6 29.96 6.71 -39.36
C CYS A 6 29.19 7.70 -40.24
N GLY A 7 28.02 7.29 -40.70
CA GLY A 7 27.01 8.16 -41.30
C GLY A 7 26.20 8.88 -40.23
N ASN A 8 25.98 10.17 -40.45
CA ASN A 8 25.15 11.08 -39.67
C ASN A 8 23.69 10.57 -39.55
N ASN A 9 23.24 10.33 -38.32
CA ASN A 9 21.82 10.42 -37.98
C ASN A 9 21.66 11.47 -36.87
N ARG A 10 20.93 12.54 -37.20
CA ARG A 10 20.63 13.70 -36.35
C ARG A 10 20.07 13.21 -35.00
N LYS A 11 20.74 13.56 -33.90
CA LYS A 11 20.20 13.36 -32.55
C LYS A 11 19.03 14.32 -32.30
N PRO A 12 17.91 13.84 -31.73
CA PRO A 12 16.79 14.68 -31.33
C PRO A 12 17.21 15.59 -30.17
N GLN A 13 16.71 16.83 -30.18
CA GLN A 13 17.00 17.84 -29.17
C GLN A 13 16.51 17.40 -27.78
N PRO A 14 17.23 17.76 -26.70
CA PRO A 14 16.82 17.46 -25.33
C PRO A 14 15.66 18.35 -24.90
N VAL A 15 14.63 17.72 -24.34
CA VAL A 15 13.49 18.37 -23.69
C VAL A 15 13.83 18.54 -22.20
N PHE A 16 13.65 19.75 -21.68
CA PHE A 16 13.86 20.10 -20.27
C PHE A 16 12.59 19.77 -19.45
N HIS A 17 12.74 19.26 -18.23
CA HIS A 17 11.61 19.01 -17.31
C HIS A 17 11.70 19.89 -16.05
N HIS A 18 10.59 20.58 -15.76
CA HIS A 18 10.40 21.47 -14.63
C HIS A 18 9.67 20.75 -13.48
N THR A 19 10.24 20.74 -12.28
CA THR A 19 9.55 20.29 -11.05
C THR A 19 8.73 21.45 -10.50
N THR A 20 7.41 21.29 -10.41
CA THR A 20 6.51 22.30 -9.83
C THR A 20 6.06 21.83 -8.45
N VAL A 21 6.35 22.61 -7.39
CA VAL A 21 5.83 22.36 -6.04
C VAL A 21 4.46 23.00 -5.92
N TRP A 22 3.45 22.21 -5.51
CA TRP A 22 2.06 22.63 -5.43
C TRP A 22 1.65 22.86 -3.97
N ASN A 23 1.12 24.05 -3.72
CA ASN A 23 0.61 24.47 -2.41
C ASN A 23 -0.91 24.62 -2.57
N GLU A 24 -1.65 23.52 -2.42
CA GLU A 24 -3.11 23.47 -2.47
C GLU A 24 -3.67 23.18 -1.08
N ASP A 25 -4.92 23.57 -0.85
CA ASP A 25 -5.67 23.27 0.36
C ASP A 25 -5.72 21.76 0.63
N HIS A 26 -5.87 21.38 1.91
CA HIS A 26 -5.97 19.99 2.33
C HIS A 26 -7.03 19.23 1.52
N GLN A 27 -6.63 18.17 0.82
CA GLN A 27 -7.54 17.28 0.12
C GLN A 27 -7.92 16.15 1.08
N GLU A 28 -9.20 16.05 1.43
CA GLU A 28 -9.71 14.97 2.27
C GLU A 28 -9.84 13.67 1.45
N HIS A 29 -10.22 13.79 0.18
CA HIS A 29 -10.33 12.67 -0.75
C HIS A 29 -9.47 12.92 -1.98
N MET A 30 -8.55 11.97 -2.24
CA MET A 30 -7.69 11.99 -3.40
C MET A 30 -7.37 10.56 -3.83
N PHE A 31 -7.57 10.26 -5.10
CA PHE A 31 -7.31 8.95 -5.68
C PHE A 31 -6.39 9.09 -6.89
N LEU A 32 -5.36 8.23 -6.96
CA LEU A 32 -4.34 8.21 -8.01
C LEU A 32 -4.24 6.83 -8.65
N LYS A 33 -4.13 6.78 -9.98
CA LYS A 33 -4.00 5.55 -10.77
C LYS A 33 -3.31 5.87 -12.08
N VAL A 34 -2.53 4.91 -12.52
CA VAL A 34 -1.80 4.96 -13.77
C VAL A 34 -2.64 4.27 -14.85
N ASP A 35 -2.65 4.84 -16.05
CA ASP A 35 -3.32 4.20 -17.18
C ASP A 35 -2.70 2.84 -17.54
N PRO A 36 -3.43 1.94 -18.23
CA PRO A 36 -2.92 0.60 -18.52
C PRO A 36 -1.69 0.61 -19.44
N GLN A 37 -1.40 1.74 -20.08
CA GLN A 37 -0.25 1.94 -20.97
C GLN A 37 0.94 2.58 -20.26
N GLU A 38 0.82 2.88 -18.96
CA GLU A 38 1.83 3.54 -18.14
C GLU A 38 2.32 4.89 -18.71
N LYS A 39 1.45 5.57 -19.45
CA LYS A 39 1.72 6.85 -20.10
C LYS A 39 1.28 8.03 -19.25
N PHE A 40 0.15 7.90 -18.57
CA PHE A 40 -0.39 8.97 -17.74
C PHE A 40 -0.77 8.47 -16.35
N ALA A 41 -0.51 9.29 -15.35
CA ALA A 41 -1.14 9.17 -14.04
C ALA A 41 -2.30 10.17 -13.94
N TYR A 42 -3.45 9.71 -13.49
CA TYR A 42 -4.63 10.53 -13.26
C TYR A 42 -4.89 10.65 -11.77
N VAL A 43 -5.22 11.87 -11.33
CA VAL A 43 -5.62 12.15 -9.96
C VAL A 43 -7.01 12.76 -9.97
N PHE A 44 -7.92 12.17 -9.19
CA PHE A 44 -9.24 12.73 -8.91
C PHE A 44 -9.29 13.10 -7.44
N ALA A 45 -9.46 14.39 -7.16
CA ALA A 45 -9.53 14.94 -5.80
C ALA A 45 -10.78 15.81 -5.63
N ASP A 46 -11.05 16.20 -4.38
CA ASP A 46 -12.18 17.07 -4.04
C ASP A 46 -12.12 18.41 -4.76
N SER A 47 -10.91 19.01 -4.92
CA SER A 47 -10.76 20.35 -5.51
C SER A 47 -10.27 20.38 -6.96
N PHE A 48 -9.71 19.29 -7.48
CA PHE A 48 -9.11 19.24 -8.81
C PHE A 48 -9.11 17.85 -9.45
N ILE A 49 -8.95 17.84 -10.77
CA ILE A 49 -8.54 16.64 -11.52
C ILE A 49 -7.27 16.96 -12.29
N LEU A 50 -6.31 16.03 -12.23
CA LEU A 50 -4.99 16.16 -12.83
C LEU A 50 -4.73 14.98 -13.78
N SER A 51 -4.15 15.28 -14.94
CA SER A 51 -3.47 14.33 -15.81
C SER A 51 -1.99 14.67 -15.83
N TYR A 52 -1.16 13.71 -15.45
CA TYR A 52 0.29 13.81 -15.43
C TYR A 52 0.89 12.87 -16.46
N ASP A 53 1.71 13.37 -17.37
CA ASP A 53 2.42 12.55 -18.36
C ASP A 53 3.70 11.99 -17.72
N LEU A 54 3.76 10.67 -17.58
CA LEU A 54 4.87 9.96 -16.93
C LEU A 54 6.14 9.94 -17.81
N PHE A 55 6.00 10.11 -19.13
CA PHE A 55 7.14 10.13 -20.05
C PHE A 55 7.72 11.52 -20.19
N THR A 56 6.86 12.53 -20.28
CA THR A 56 7.31 13.93 -20.36
C THR A 56 7.45 14.58 -19.01
N ASP A 57 7.19 13.90 -17.89
CA ASP A 57 7.35 14.45 -16.54
C ASP A 57 6.70 15.84 -16.40
N GLN A 58 5.54 16.04 -17.04
CA GLN A 58 4.82 17.30 -17.08
C GLN A 58 3.35 17.08 -16.76
N ILE A 59 2.72 18.10 -16.16
CA ILE A 59 1.28 18.16 -16.04
C ILE A 59 0.70 18.38 -17.44
N ASN A 60 0.00 17.38 -17.95
CA ASN A 60 -0.66 17.45 -19.24
C ASN A 60 -1.92 18.33 -19.16
N GLN A 61 -2.74 18.12 -18.13
CA GLN A 61 -3.95 18.90 -17.90
C GLN A 61 -4.27 19.00 -16.42
N ILE A 62 -4.76 20.16 -15.99
CA ILE A 62 -5.36 20.30 -14.66
C ILE A 62 -6.64 21.13 -14.74
N ASN A 63 -7.66 20.70 -14.01
CA ASN A 63 -8.92 21.40 -13.87
C ASN A 63 -9.16 21.65 -12.37
N LYS A 64 -9.17 22.92 -11.93
CA LYS A 64 -9.03 23.34 -10.51
C LYS A 64 -10.27 23.96 -9.86
N THR A 65 -11.45 23.78 -10.43
CA THR A 65 -12.64 24.49 -9.94
C THR A 65 -13.80 23.53 -9.77
N ASN A 66 -14.24 23.28 -8.54
CA ASN A 66 -15.31 22.33 -8.20
C ASN A 66 -16.60 22.53 -8.99
N SER A 67 -16.92 23.80 -9.27
CA SER A 67 -18.04 24.20 -10.11
C SER A 67 -17.95 23.70 -11.56
N ILE A 68 -16.72 23.53 -12.07
CA ILE A 68 -16.39 23.11 -13.44
C ILE A 68 -16.00 21.63 -13.50
N VAL A 69 -15.42 21.09 -12.43
CA VAL A 69 -14.80 19.76 -12.39
C VAL A 69 -15.82 18.63 -12.21
N PHE A 70 -16.83 18.82 -11.35
CA PHE A 70 -17.92 17.87 -11.14
C PHE A 70 -19.31 18.50 -11.43
N GLY A 71 -19.34 19.70 -12.02
CA GLY A 71 -20.58 20.37 -12.44
C GLY A 71 -21.39 20.99 -11.30
N ASN A 72 -22.00 22.14 -11.58
CA ASN A 72 -22.67 23.00 -10.60
C ASN A 72 -24.00 22.48 -10.03
N SER A 73 -24.56 21.40 -10.56
CA SER A 73 -25.99 21.11 -10.33
C SER A 73 -26.31 20.62 -8.92
N TYR A 74 -25.33 20.07 -8.18
CA TYR A 74 -25.60 19.38 -6.91
C TYR A 74 -24.67 19.73 -5.73
N GLY A 75 -23.73 20.67 -5.88
CA GLY A 75 -22.82 21.10 -4.81
C GLY A 75 -21.40 20.54 -4.95
N SER A 76 -20.70 20.38 -3.83
CA SER A 76 -19.36 19.77 -3.78
C SER A 76 -19.46 18.25 -3.92
N PHE A 77 -18.58 17.69 -4.74
CA PHE A 77 -18.45 16.25 -4.95
C PHE A 77 -17.22 15.73 -4.22
N ALA A 78 -17.39 14.64 -3.46
CA ALA A 78 -16.29 13.88 -2.87
C ALA A 78 -16.12 12.56 -3.64
N PRO A 79 -15.02 12.34 -4.38
CA PRO A 79 -14.74 11.06 -4.98
C PRO A 79 -14.45 10.02 -3.88
N TYR A 80 -14.91 8.78 -4.05
CA TYR A 80 -14.64 7.68 -3.13
C TYR A 80 -14.08 6.44 -3.81
N ALA A 81 -14.32 6.30 -5.12
CA ALA A 81 -13.77 5.21 -5.90
C ALA A 81 -13.55 5.65 -7.34
N PHE A 82 -12.55 5.07 -7.99
CA PHE A 82 -12.38 5.27 -9.41
C PHE A 82 -11.66 4.11 -10.09
N ASP A 83 -11.96 3.96 -11.37
CA ASP A 83 -11.29 3.04 -12.27
C ASP A 83 -11.15 3.70 -13.64
N LEU A 84 -10.24 3.20 -14.47
CA LEU A 84 -9.95 3.78 -15.77
C LEU A 84 -9.70 2.72 -16.83
N LYS A 85 -9.89 3.15 -18.06
CA LYS A 85 -9.57 2.45 -19.28
C LYS A 85 -8.81 3.40 -20.20
N ASN A 86 -8.18 2.86 -21.25
CA ASN A 86 -7.26 3.56 -22.15
C ASN A 86 -7.58 5.05 -22.41
N ASP A 87 -8.83 5.39 -22.69
CA ASP A 87 -9.28 6.71 -23.11
C ASP A 87 -10.37 7.34 -22.21
N TRP A 88 -10.85 6.63 -21.19
CA TRP A 88 -11.90 7.13 -20.31
C TRP A 88 -11.78 6.58 -18.87
N ALA A 89 -12.37 7.28 -17.91
CA ALA A 89 -12.40 6.88 -16.51
C ALA A 89 -13.81 6.97 -15.93
N ALA A 90 -14.05 6.19 -14.88
CA ALA A 90 -15.26 6.19 -14.08
C ALA A 90 -14.91 6.59 -12.64
N VAL A 91 -15.63 7.55 -12.09
CA VAL A 91 -15.44 8.03 -10.71
C VAL A 91 -16.78 8.00 -10.00
N ALA A 92 -16.86 7.24 -8.91
CA ALA A 92 -18.02 7.21 -8.04
C ALA A 92 -17.75 7.97 -6.74
N GLY A 93 -18.80 8.60 -6.22
CA GLY A 93 -18.71 9.39 -5.00
C GLY A 93 -20.04 10.03 -4.64
N PHE A 94 -19.99 11.06 -3.80
CA PHE A 94 -21.17 11.71 -3.25
C PHE A 94 -21.22 13.20 -3.55
N HIS A 95 -22.38 13.68 -3.99
CA HIS A 95 -22.73 15.10 -3.98
C HIS A 95 -23.40 15.48 -2.68
N LEU A 96 -22.98 16.60 -2.09
CA LEU A 96 -23.56 17.13 -0.86
C LEU A 96 -24.70 18.11 -1.17
N ILE A 97 -25.91 17.76 -0.76
CA ILE A 97 -27.15 18.47 -1.06
C ILE A 97 -27.72 19.07 0.24
N GLN A 98 -28.35 20.26 0.14
CA GLN A 98 -29.08 20.93 1.23
C GLN A 98 -28.23 21.12 2.51
N ASN A 99 -27.29 22.08 2.49
CA ASN A 99 -26.45 22.44 3.64
C ASN A 99 -25.76 21.24 4.30
N TYR A 100 -25.21 20.32 3.49
CA TYR A 100 -24.45 19.14 3.95
C TYR A 100 -25.25 18.10 4.75
N SER A 101 -26.58 18.17 4.76
CA SER A 101 -27.44 17.25 5.52
C SER A 101 -27.80 15.98 4.75
N ARG A 102 -27.74 16.03 3.41
CA ARG A 102 -28.05 14.90 2.52
C ARG A 102 -26.94 14.72 1.50
N SER A 103 -26.77 13.50 1.02
CA SER A 103 -25.93 13.26 -0.14
C SER A 103 -26.56 12.34 -1.17
N LYS A 104 -26.18 12.55 -2.43
CA LYS A 104 -26.56 11.69 -3.56
C LYS A 104 -25.34 11.01 -4.15
N GLN A 105 -25.47 9.73 -4.39
CA GLN A 105 -24.44 8.93 -5.06
C GLN A 105 -24.45 9.23 -6.55
N CYS A 106 -23.28 9.57 -7.07
CA CYS A 106 -23.11 9.91 -8.47
C CYS A 106 -21.92 9.14 -9.07
N LEU A 107 -22.06 8.84 -10.36
CA LEU A 107 -20.99 8.32 -11.20
C LEU A 107 -20.72 9.33 -12.31
N TYR A 108 -19.46 9.74 -12.35
CA TYR A 108 -18.91 10.57 -13.39
C TYR A 108 -18.12 9.71 -14.35
N ILE A 109 -18.39 9.87 -15.64
CA ILE A 109 -17.57 9.32 -16.69
C ILE A 109 -16.78 10.44 -17.33
N PHE A 110 -15.46 10.27 -17.37
CA PHE A 110 -14.52 11.21 -17.93
C PHE A 110 -13.92 10.64 -19.21
N GLY A 111 -13.85 11.43 -20.27
CA GLY A 111 -12.87 11.20 -21.33
C GLY A 111 -11.54 11.72 -20.81
N LEU A 112 -10.44 11.03 -21.08
CA LEU A 112 -9.12 11.38 -20.53
C LEU A 112 -8.29 12.26 -21.47
N GLN A 113 -8.61 12.29 -22.77
CA GLN A 113 -7.88 13.03 -23.80
C GLN A 113 -8.80 13.68 -24.85
N PRO A 114 -9.22 14.94 -24.65
CA PRO A 114 -8.94 15.79 -23.48
C PRO A 114 -9.72 15.35 -22.24
N LEU A 115 -9.21 15.70 -21.06
CA LEU A 115 -9.91 15.45 -19.80
C LEU A 115 -11.21 16.26 -19.77
N ARG A 116 -12.35 15.58 -19.86
CA ARG A 116 -13.68 16.18 -19.87
C ARG A 116 -14.72 15.24 -19.29
N ILE A 117 -15.75 15.78 -18.64
CA ILE A 117 -16.92 14.99 -18.24
C ILE A 117 -17.68 14.61 -19.52
N MET A 118 -17.88 13.31 -19.73
CA MET A 118 -18.73 12.78 -20.80
C MET A 118 -20.16 12.59 -20.32
N ASN A 119 -20.34 12.10 -19.09
CA ASN A 119 -21.67 11.96 -18.50
C ASN A 119 -21.60 11.95 -16.96
N VAL A 120 -22.73 12.27 -16.34
CA VAL A 120 -23.00 12.18 -14.90
C VAL A 120 -24.31 11.43 -14.69
N SER A 121 -24.28 10.36 -13.92
CA SER A 121 -25.48 9.59 -13.57
C SER A 121 -25.65 9.53 -12.05
N VAL A 122 -26.88 9.69 -11.59
CA VAL A 122 -27.25 9.41 -10.19
C VAL A 122 -27.53 7.91 -10.06
N ILE A 123 -26.90 7.24 -9.11
CA ILE A 123 -26.92 5.76 -9.01
C ILE A 123 -27.76 5.25 -7.83
N GLY A 124 -28.04 6.13 -6.86
CA GLY A 124 -28.93 5.86 -5.74
C GLY A 124 -30.30 6.52 -5.93
N ALA A 125 -31.37 5.82 -5.57
CA ALA A 125 -32.72 6.41 -5.47
C ALA A 125 -32.90 7.20 -4.16
N ASP A 126 -32.14 6.83 -3.12
CA ASP A 126 -32.33 7.34 -1.77
C ASP A 126 -31.31 8.43 -1.44
N ASP A 127 -31.81 9.58 -0.99
CA ASP A 127 -30.99 10.57 -0.30
C ASP A 127 -30.51 9.93 1.01
N ILE A 128 -29.22 9.70 1.14
CA ILE A 128 -28.68 9.19 2.39
C ILE A 128 -28.60 10.39 3.37
N GLN A 129 -28.88 10.23 4.67
CA GLN A 129 -28.84 11.33 5.67
C GLN A 129 -27.62 11.26 6.59
N GLY A 130 -26.92 12.38 6.85
CA GLY A 130 -25.83 12.44 7.84
C GLY A 130 -24.69 13.39 7.48
N SER A 131 -24.21 14.15 8.48
CA SER A 131 -23.18 15.19 8.33
C SER A 131 -21.74 14.69 8.34
N GLU A 132 -21.48 13.43 8.71
CA GLU A 132 -20.12 12.85 8.84
C GLU A 132 -19.47 12.45 7.50
N ARG A 133 -19.99 12.97 6.39
CA ARG A 133 -19.63 12.55 5.01
C ARG A 133 -18.62 13.42 4.33
N THR A 134 -18.36 14.60 4.87
CA THR A 134 -17.20 15.39 4.46
C THR A 134 -15.93 14.81 5.06
N SER A 135 -16.00 14.23 6.26
CA SER A 135 -14.88 13.49 6.82
C SER A 135 -14.78 12.09 6.19
N TYR A 136 -13.58 11.72 5.74
CA TYR A 136 -13.28 10.35 5.33
C TYR A 136 -13.62 9.37 6.47
N THR A 137 -14.73 8.67 6.33
CA THR A 137 -15.15 7.60 7.25
C THR A 137 -15.39 6.34 6.45
N ARG A 138 -14.99 5.21 7.04
CA ARG A 138 -14.99 3.90 6.40
C ARG A 138 -16.38 3.48 5.91
N ASP A 139 -17.41 3.97 6.58
CA ASP A 139 -18.80 3.61 6.30
C ASP A 139 -19.25 4.07 4.90
N TYR A 140 -18.61 5.08 4.32
CA TYR A 140 -18.90 5.58 2.97
C TYR A 140 -17.89 5.13 1.91
N GLU A 141 -17.01 4.18 2.23
CA GLU A 141 -16.12 3.62 1.22
C GLU A 141 -16.91 3.02 0.07
N MET A 142 -16.43 3.32 -1.14
CA MET A 142 -16.96 2.76 -2.37
C MET A 142 -15.86 1.96 -3.05
N SER A 143 -16.25 1.01 -3.88
CA SER A 143 -15.34 0.38 -4.84
C SER A 143 -15.92 0.46 -6.24
N LEU A 144 -15.05 0.49 -7.25
CA LEU A 144 -15.47 0.62 -8.64
C LEU A 144 -14.58 -0.25 -9.51
N SER A 145 -15.18 -0.98 -10.45
CA SER A 145 -14.45 -1.75 -11.45
C SER A 145 -15.14 -1.71 -12.82
N ILE A 146 -14.38 -1.42 -13.85
CA ILE A 146 -14.79 -1.44 -15.26
C ILE A 146 -14.45 -2.83 -15.84
N ASN A 147 -15.39 -3.45 -16.56
CA ASN A 147 -15.15 -4.76 -17.16
C ASN A 147 -14.13 -4.73 -18.32
N PRO A 148 -13.54 -5.86 -18.71
CA PRO A 148 -12.53 -5.92 -19.77
C PRO A 148 -12.95 -5.30 -21.12
N SER A 149 -14.22 -5.44 -21.54
CA SER A 149 -14.73 -4.75 -22.75
C SER A 149 -15.08 -3.28 -22.53
N GLY A 150 -15.19 -2.82 -21.28
CA GLY A 150 -15.50 -1.42 -20.95
C GLY A 150 -16.93 -1.06 -21.28
N THR A 151 -17.83 -2.04 -21.27
CA THR A 151 -19.26 -1.90 -21.51
C THR A 151 -20.05 -1.86 -20.21
N THR A 152 -19.45 -2.31 -19.10
CA THR A 152 -20.14 -2.46 -17.82
C THR A 152 -19.25 -1.95 -16.68
N ILE A 153 -19.87 -1.28 -15.72
CA ILE A 153 -19.24 -0.74 -14.51
C ILE A 153 -19.93 -1.36 -13.30
N ALA A 154 -19.16 -1.94 -12.39
CA ALA A 154 -19.64 -2.42 -11.10
C ALA A 154 -19.21 -1.45 -10.01
N ILE A 155 -20.13 -1.13 -9.09
CA ILE A 155 -19.94 -0.16 -8.01
C ILE A 155 -20.40 -0.78 -6.70
N GLY A 156 -19.51 -0.86 -5.73
CA GLY A 156 -19.76 -1.41 -4.41
C GLY A 156 -20.04 -0.28 -3.44
N GLU A 157 -21.14 -0.38 -2.70
CA GLU A 157 -21.68 0.67 -1.84
C GLU A 157 -21.76 0.11 -0.42
N LEU A 158 -20.69 0.28 0.36
CA LEU A 158 -20.51 -0.44 1.63
C LEU A 158 -21.65 -0.17 2.61
N GLN A 159 -22.00 1.10 2.79
CA GLN A 159 -23.09 1.53 3.67
C GLN A 159 -24.44 0.91 3.32
N LEU A 160 -24.69 0.73 2.02
CA LEU A 160 -25.96 0.21 1.51
C LEU A 160 -25.94 -1.31 1.36
N ASN A 161 -24.82 -1.96 1.70
CA ASN A 161 -24.59 -3.39 1.50
C ASN A 161 -25.03 -3.86 0.09
N LYS A 162 -24.58 -3.13 -0.93
CA LYS A 162 -25.13 -3.24 -2.28
C LYS A 162 -24.02 -3.16 -3.33
N VAL A 163 -24.16 -3.95 -4.40
CA VAL A 163 -23.40 -3.77 -5.64
C VAL A 163 -24.34 -3.35 -6.76
N THR A 164 -24.02 -2.23 -7.38
CA THR A 164 -24.74 -1.68 -8.53
C THR A 164 -23.98 -1.94 -9.82
N ILE A 165 -24.68 -2.41 -10.84
CA ILE A 165 -24.13 -2.61 -12.18
C ILE A 165 -24.74 -1.61 -13.15
N ALA A 166 -23.89 -0.79 -13.78
CA ALA A 166 -24.25 0.20 -14.79
C ALA A 166 -23.74 -0.25 -16.17
N TYR A 167 -24.60 -0.19 -17.19
CA TYR A 167 -24.22 -0.50 -18.57
C TYR A 167 -24.01 0.77 -19.39
N LEU A 168 -22.92 0.80 -20.13
CA LEU A 168 -22.57 1.84 -21.09
C LEU A 168 -23.26 1.54 -22.43
N GLY A 169 -24.46 2.09 -22.63
CA GLY A 169 -25.18 1.96 -23.89
C GLY A 169 -24.51 2.76 -25.02
N GLY A 170 -24.53 2.22 -26.25
CA GLY A 170 -23.88 2.79 -27.45
C GLY A 170 -24.40 4.14 -27.97
N ASN A 171 -25.09 4.92 -27.14
CA ASN A 171 -25.51 6.31 -27.39
C ASN A 171 -25.45 7.11 -26.08
N GLU A 172 -24.30 7.05 -25.38
CA GLU A 172 -23.95 7.82 -24.16
C GLU A 172 -25.01 7.81 -23.04
N SER A 173 -26.00 6.92 -23.10
CA SER A 173 -27.12 6.83 -22.17
C SER A 173 -26.90 5.62 -21.29
N TYR A 174 -26.73 5.92 -20.00
CA TYR A 174 -26.51 4.95 -18.95
C TYR A 174 -27.86 4.35 -18.62
N ARG A 175 -28.00 3.05 -18.85
CA ARG A 175 -29.14 2.32 -18.31
C ARG A 175 -28.66 1.66 -17.04
N PHE A 176 -29.24 2.06 -15.93
CA PHE A 176 -29.19 1.25 -14.72
C PHE A 176 -29.84 -0.11 -15.06
N VAL A 177 -29.07 -1.19 -15.01
CA VAL A 177 -29.54 -2.51 -15.47
C VAL A 177 -29.95 -3.39 -14.29
N SER A 178 -29.25 -3.32 -13.16
CA SER A 178 -29.42 -4.31 -12.10
C SER A 178 -28.88 -3.86 -10.74
N LYS A 179 -29.64 -4.16 -9.67
CA LYS A 179 -29.17 -4.23 -8.28
C LYS A 179 -28.75 -5.68 -8.03
N PHE A 180 -27.44 -5.95 -7.93
CA PHE A 180 -26.97 -7.28 -7.60
C PHE A 180 -26.89 -7.42 -6.08
N HIS A 181 -27.98 -7.97 -5.51
CA HIS A 181 -28.10 -8.37 -4.11
C HIS A 181 -28.23 -7.22 -3.09
N GLU A 182 -29.30 -7.28 -2.29
CA GLU A 182 -29.49 -6.52 -1.05
C GLU A 182 -29.50 -7.56 0.07
N ILE A 183 -28.45 -7.58 0.88
CA ILE A 183 -28.44 -8.45 2.05
C ILE A 183 -29.32 -7.76 3.09
N SER A 184 -30.41 -8.41 3.51
CA SER A 184 -31.33 -7.86 4.51
C SER A 184 -30.60 -7.60 5.82
N GLU A 185 -30.89 -6.48 6.47
CA GLU A 185 -30.30 -6.00 7.74
C GLU A 185 -30.31 -7.02 8.90
N SER A 186 -31.03 -8.14 8.77
CA SER A 186 -31.13 -9.18 9.80
C SER A 186 -29.87 -10.03 10.00
N GLU A 187 -28.89 -9.94 9.10
CA GLU A 187 -27.61 -10.63 9.27
C GLU A 187 -26.50 -9.60 9.56
N ASN A 188 -25.64 -9.88 10.55
CA ASN A 188 -24.52 -9.02 10.97
C ASN A 188 -23.41 -8.90 9.90
N TRP A 189 -23.68 -8.27 8.76
CA TRP A 189 -22.71 -7.97 7.70
C TRP A 189 -22.35 -6.49 7.77
N SER A 190 -21.06 -6.16 7.71
CA SER A 190 -20.55 -4.79 7.83
C SER A 190 -20.04 -4.25 6.49
N GLY A 191 -20.48 -4.83 5.37
CA GLY A 191 -20.10 -4.32 4.05
C GLY A 191 -20.06 -5.35 2.92
N PHE A 192 -21.05 -5.30 2.03
CA PHE A 192 -21.00 -6.00 0.73
C PHE A 192 -20.44 -5.07 -0.36
N GLY A 193 -19.44 -5.54 -1.12
CA GLY A 193 -18.83 -4.72 -2.19
C GLY A 193 -17.68 -3.82 -1.72
N TYR A 194 -16.94 -4.22 -0.68
CA TYR A 194 -15.75 -3.46 -0.22
C TYR A 194 -14.67 -3.37 -1.30
N SER A 195 -14.49 -4.45 -2.07
CA SER A 195 -13.62 -4.49 -3.23
C SER A 195 -14.35 -5.21 -4.35
N LEU A 196 -14.21 -4.68 -5.55
CA LEU A 196 -14.76 -5.25 -6.77
C LEU A 196 -13.65 -5.44 -7.79
N SER A 197 -13.68 -6.56 -8.50
CA SER A 197 -12.86 -6.76 -9.68
C SER A 197 -13.62 -7.64 -10.65
N TRP A 198 -13.70 -7.20 -11.91
CA TRP A 198 -14.00 -8.14 -12.98
C TRP A 198 -12.85 -9.15 -13.10
N LEU A 199 -13.18 -10.39 -13.43
CA LEU A 199 -12.18 -11.37 -13.85
C LEU A 199 -11.79 -11.11 -15.31
N ASN A 200 -11.03 -12.03 -15.91
CA ASN A 200 -10.57 -11.93 -17.29
C ASN A 200 -11.70 -12.04 -18.34
N ASP A 201 -12.96 -11.99 -17.92
CA ASP A 201 -14.15 -12.02 -18.78
C ASP A 201 -15.15 -10.93 -18.38
N ASP A 202 -16.07 -10.61 -19.29
CA ASP A 202 -17.04 -9.51 -19.12
C ASP A 202 -18.24 -9.84 -18.24
N ASN A 203 -18.35 -11.09 -17.78
CA ASN A 203 -19.56 -11.62 -17.15
C ASN A 203 -19.34 -12.05 -15.70
N THR A 204 -18.10 -12.19 -15.27
CA THR A 204 -17.74 -12.67 -13.94
C THR A 204 -17.16 -11.55 -13.10
N LEU A 205 -17.92 -11.19 -12.06
CA LEU A 205 -17.55 -10.18 -11.08
C LEU A 205 -17.16 -10.85 -9.75
N ALA A 206 -15.95 -10.59 -9.28
CA ALA A 206 -15.54 -10.93 -7.92
C ALA A 206 -15.93 -9.80 -6.97
N VAL A 207 -16.61 -10.16 -5.88
CA VAL A 207 -17.08 -9.23 -4.85
C VAL A 207 -16.48 -9.64 -3.50
N LEU A 208 -15.71 -8.75 -2.89
CA LEU A 208 -15.26 -8.93 -1.52
C LEU A 208 -16.37 -8.51 -0.56
N VAL A 209 -16.64 -9.37 0.42
CA VAL A 209 -17.67 -9.16 1.43
C VAL A 209 -17.07 -9.18 2.82
N LEU A 210 -17.40 -8.17 3.63
CA LEU A 210 -16.98 -8.01 5.01
C LEU A 210 -18.11 -8.42 5.97
N LYS A 211 -17.81 -9.39 6.84
CA LYS A 211 -18.72 -9.82 7.91
C LYS A 211 -18.39 -9.08 9.21
N SER A 212 -19.41 -8.49 9.85
CA SER A 212 -19.29 -7.61 11.04
C SER A 212 -18.65 -8.31 12.26
N THR A 213 -18.67 -9.64 12.30
CA THR A 213 -18.11 -10.39 13.44
C THR A 213 -16.59 -10.28 13.57
N ASN A 214 -15.89 -9.71 12.57
CA ASN A 214 -14.46 -9.47 12.60
C ASN A 214 -14.15 -7.95 12.58
N HIS A 215 -14.72 -7.19 13.51
CA HIS A 215 -14.17 -5.88 13.90
C HIS A 215 -12.81 -6.05 14.62
N THR A 216 -11.84 -6.71 13.97
CA THR A 216 -10.45 -6.33 14.13
C THR A 216 -10.22 -5.25 13.10
N SER A 217 -10.07 -4.02 13.58
CA SER A 217 -9.51 -2.91 12.84
C SER A 217 -8.18 -3.32 12.20
N SER A 218 -8.21 -3.96 11.04
CA SER A 218 -7.09 -3.94 10.12
C SER A 218 -7.11 -2.55 9.51
N LYS A 219 -6.61 -1.57 10.28
CA LYS A 219 -5.68 -0.66 9.65
C LYS A 219 -4.68 -1.60 8.97
N SER A 220 -4.58 -1.56 7.65
CA SER A 220 -3.26 -1.75 7.09
C SER A 220 -2.43 -0.62 7.69
N GLU A 221 -1.95 -0.82 8.92
CA GLU A 221 -0.77 -0.12 9.36
C GLU A 221 0.28 -0.58 8.35
N ILE A 222 0.50 0.27 7.34
CA ILE A 222 1.86 0.49 6.87
C ILE A 222 2.63 0.61 8.17
N GLN A 223 3.36 -0.46 8.50
CA GLN A 223 4.14 -0.53 9.71
C GLN A 223 5.01 0.70 9.66
N LYS A 224 4.68 1.73 10.47
CA LYS A 224 5.65 2.76 10.77
C LYS A 224 6.72 1.99 11.49
N THR A 225 7.78 1.68 10.76
CA THR A 225 9.05 1.31 11.35
C THR A 225 9.26 2.30 12.47
N GLU A 226 9.39 1.79 13.70
CA GLU A 226 9.74 2.63 14.83
C GLU A 226 10.89 3.53 14.41
N ALA A 227 10.90 4.77 14.92
CA ALA A 227 11.99 5.69 14.65
C ALA A 227 13.30 5.01 15.10
N VAL A 228 13.98 4.38 14.15
CA VAL A 228 15.34 3.89 14.34
C VAL A 228 16.12 5.12 14.72
N ASP A 229 16.61 5.15 15.96
CA ASP A 229 17.49 6.18 16.45
C ASP A 229 18.53 6.46 15.37
N LYS A 230 18.44 7.66 14.80
CA LYS A 230 19.25 8.10 13.67
C LYS A 230 20.67 8.36 14.14
N THR A 231 21.40 7.29 14.42
CA THR A 231 22.83 7.25 14.17
C THR A 231 22.99 6.63 12.78
N CYS A 232 23.54 7.39 11.84
CA CYS A 232 23.87 6.96 10.48
C CYS A 232 24.81 5.75 10.53
N GLY A 233 24.25 4.56 10.69
CA GLY A 233 24.94 3.31 10.45
C GLY A 233 25.15 3.14 8.95
N ASN A 234 26.34 2.71 8.56
CA ASN A 234 26.75 2.44 7.17
C ASN A 234 25.92 1.33 6.46
N THR A 235 24.82 0.89 7.05
CA THR A 235 23.90 -0.14 6.55
C THR A 235 22.60 0.44 5.96
N GLN A 236 22.36 1.75 6.03
CA GLN A 236 21.22 2.36 5.34
C GLN A 236 21.44 2.30 3.82
N ARG A 237 20.72 1.37 3.17
CA ARG A 237 20.73 1.22 1.73
C ARG A 237 19.89 2.33 1.12
N ASN A 238 20.46 3.00 0.12
CA ASN A 238 19.82 4.07 -0.63
C ASN A 238 18.73 3.50 -1.55
N THR A 239 17.64 2.95 -1.01
CA THR A 239 16.58 2.25 -1.76
C THR A 239 15.21 2.87 -1.50
N LYS A 240 14.44 3.11 -2.58
CA LYS A 240 13.03 3.46 -2.55
C LYS A 240 12.18 2.22 -2.78
N PHE A 241 10.99 2.23 -2.21
CA PHE A 241 9.97 1.23 -2.49
C PHE A 241 9.41 1.46 -3.90
N ASP A 242 9.43 0.43 -4.75
CA ASP A 242 8.86 0.50 -6.10
C ASP A 242 7.40 0.06 -6.11
N ASN A 243 7.13 -1.16 -5.62
CA ASN A 243 5.79 -1.74 -5.56
C ASN A 243 5.69 -2.90 -4.55
N ALA A 244 4.45 -3.17 -4.13
CA ALA A 244 4.06 -4.37 -3.38
C ALA A 244 3.06 -5.14 -4.25
N LEU A 245 3.36 -6.40 -4.56
CA LEU A 245 2.49 -7.25 -5.38
C LEU A 245 2.12 -8.50 -4.59
N GLN A 246 0.82 -8.82 -4.56
CA GLN A 246 0.34 -10.14 -4.14
C GLN A 246 0.35 -11.04 -5.37
N LEU A 247 1.16 -12.09 -5.34
CA LEU A 247 1.37 -12.98 -6.48
C LEU A 247 1.02 -14.42 -6.08
N PRO A 248 0.44 -15.22 -7.00
CA PRO A 248 0.25 -16.65 -6.75
C PRO A 248 1.61 -17.31 -6.52
N LEU A 249 1.65 -18.39 -5.72
CA LEU A 249 2.87 -19.19 -5.61
C LEU A 249 3.29 -19.67 -7.03
N PRO A 250 4.57 -19.52 -7.40
CA PRO A 250 5.01 -19.89 -8.73
C PRO A 250 4.76 -21.37 -8.99
N GLU A 251 4.19 -21.70 -10.16
CA GLU A 251 4.14 -23.08 -10.65
C GLU A 251 5.58 -23.55 -10.90
N THR A 252 5.84 -24.82 -10.61
CA THR A 252 7.15 -25.47 -10.44
C THR A 252 8.03 -25.57 -11.69
N ASP A 253 8.18 -24.49 -12.46
CA ASP A 253 9.05 -24.40 -13.63
C ASP A 253 10.43 -23.86 -13.25
N GLY A 254 11.06 -24.52 -12.25
CA GLY A 254 12.51 -24.71 -12.10
C GLY A 254 13.48 -23.52 -12.14
N THR A 255 13.02 -22.27 -12.19
CA THR A 255 13.90 -21.10 -12.44
C THR A 255 13.80 -19.97 -11.42
N TYR A 256 12.92 -20.02 -10.41
CA TYR A 256 12.77 -18.90 -9.48
C TYR A 256 12.87 -19.21 -7.97
N TRP A 257 13.99 -18.67 -7.47
CA TRP A 257 14.40 -18.14 -6.16
C TRP A 257 14.69 -19.16 -5.07
N LYS A 258 15.98 -19.43 -4.91
CA LYS A 258 16.64 -20.00 -3.73
C LYS A 258 16.06 -19.50 -2.39
N ILE A 259 15.56 -18.27 -2.32
CA ILE A 259 14.90 -17.74 -1.12
C ILE A 259 13.59 -18.47 -0.76
N PHE A 260 12.84 -18.99 -1.73
CA PHE A 260 11.68 -19.84 -1.48
C PHE A 260 12.09 -21.19 -0.92
N ASP A 261 13.16 -21.79 -1.44
CA ASP A 261 13.73 -23.03 -0.89
C ASP A 261 14.17 -22.78 0.56
N MET A 262 14.84 -21.66 0.80
CA MET A 262 15.26 -21.28 2.15
C MET A 262 14.07 -21.09 3.10
N LEU A 263 13.01 -20.42 2.64
CA LEU A 263 11.77 -20.29 3.40
C LEU A 263 11.14 -21.67 3.67
N ASN A 264 11.06 -22.55 2.66
CA ASN A 264 10.47 -23.89 2.77
C ASN A 264 11.27 -24.81 3.71
N GLU A 265 12.58 -24.62 3.81
CA GLU A 265 13.46 -25.41 4.66
C GLU A 265 13.58 -24.84 6.09
N GLN A 266 13.08 -23.63 6.35
CA GLN A 266 13.19 -23.00 7.66
C GLN A 266 12.49 -23.84 8.75
N PRO A 267 13.22 -24.40 9.73
CA PRO A 267 12.61 -25.15 10.81
C PRO A 267 11.91 -24.19 11.77
N PHE A 268 10.70 -24.54 12.21
CA PHE A 268 9.98 -23.76 13.19
C PHE A 268 9.99 -24.44 14.57
N THR A 269 10.01 -23.62 15.61
CA THR A 269 9.77 -24.03 16.99
C THR A 269 8.58 -23.27 17.52
N MET A 270 7.53 -24.01 17.90
CA MET A 270 6.38 -23.42 18.57
C MET A 270 6.58 -23.52 20.07
N THR A 271 6.35 -22.40 20.75
CA THR A 271 6.37 -22.32 22.21
C THR A 271 5.02 -21.82 22.67
N ILE A 272 4.43 -22.51 23.64
CA ILE A 272 3.14 -22.13 24.23
C ILE A 272 3.39 -21.82 25.69
N HIS A 273 3.01 -20.63 26.13
CA HIS A 273 3.00 -20.24 27.53
C HIS A 273 1.57 -20.27 28.07
N LEU A 274 1.38 -21.05 29.11
CA LEU A 274 0.19 -21.03 29.94
C LEU A 274 0.42 -20.01 31.06
N VAL A 275 -0.46 -19.01 31.15
CA VAL A 275 -0.37 -17.92 32.13
C VAL A 275 -1.52 -18.07 33.11
N ASN A 276 -1.21 -17.88 34.39
CA ASN A 276 -2.13 -18.09 35.50
C ASN A 276 -2.74 -19.50 35.45
N THR A 277 -1.89 -20.52 35.55
CA THR A 277 -2.29 -21.94 35.59
C THR A 277 -1.51 -22.69 36.63
N ARG A 278 -2.09 -23.77 37.17
CA ARG A 278 -1.42 -24.75 38.03
C ARG A 278 -1.07 -26.06 37.30
N ALA A 279 -1.29 -26.13 35.99
CA ALA A 279 -0.97 -27.30 35.19
C ALA A 279 0.50 -27.67 35.35
N GLN A 280 0.76 -28.96 35.59
CA GLN A 280 2.12 -29.49 35.67
C GLN A 280 2.56 -29.98 34.29
N CYS A 281 3.87 -30.04 34.04
CA CYS A 281 4.40 -30.52 32.76
C CYS A 281 3.96 -31.96 32.42
N ASN A 282 3.83 -32.82 33.42
CA ASN A 282 3.42 -34.21 33.25
C ASN A 282 1.96 -34.36 32.78
N ASP A 283 1.17 -33.31 32.93
CA ASP A 283 -0.24 -33.28 32.53
C ASP A 283 -0.44 -32.72 31.12
N ILE A 284 0.63 -32.22 30.49
CA ILE A 284 0.60 -31.64 29.15
C ILE A 284 1.06 -32.71 28.16
N ILE A 285 0.16 -33.07 27.25
CA ILE A 285 0.43 -33.99 26.15
C ILE A 285 0.31 -33.21 24.85
N VAL A 286 1.39 -33.17 24.08
CA VAL A 286 1.38 -32.59 22.73
C VAL A 286 1.38 -33.69 21.71
N GLU A 287 0.41 -33.65 20.84
CA GLU A 287 0.23 -34.58 19.75
C GLU A 287 0.24 -33.82 18.43
N ARG A 288 0.82 -34.43 17.40
CA ARG A 288 0.86 -33.87 16.07
C ARG A 288 0.20 -34.80 15.08
N ASN A 289 -0.65 -34.22 14.25
CA ASN A 289 -1.12 -34.84 13.04
C ASN A 289 -0.28 -34.36 11.84
N ARG A 290 0.34 -35.30 11.13
CA ARG A 290 1.19 -35.01 9.97
C ARG A 290 0.37 -34.87 8.68
N ARG A 291 -0.83 -35.49 8.58
CA ARG A 291 -1.79 -35.39 7.45
C ARG A 291 -3.22 -35.69 7.92
N THR A 292 -4.24 -35.11 7.29
CA THR A 292 -5.64 -35.51 7.50
C THR A 292 -5.79 -37.04 7.38
N GLY A 293 -6.16 -37.71 8.47
CA GLY A 293 -6.33 -39.17 8.54
C GLY A 293 -5.15 -39.99 9.10
N THR A 294 -3.99 -39.40 9.43
CA THR A 294 -2.92 -40.13 10.13
C THR A 294 -3.10 -40.13 11.65
N PRO A 295 -2.69 -41.19 12.37
CA PRO A 295 -2.74 -41.23 13.83
C PRO A 295 -1.85 -40.16 14.44
N LEU A 296 -2.31 -39.61 15.56
CA LEU A 296 -1.61 -38.59 16.34
C LEU A 296 -0.32 -39.18 16.91
N SER A 297 0.82 -38.56 16.60
CA SER A 297 2.12 -38.90 17.21
C SER A 297 2.39 -37.98 18.38
N ILE A 298 2.73 -38.54 19.55
CA ILE A 298 3.19 -37.77 20.71
C ILE A 298 4.51 -37.08 20.33
N VAL A 299 4.61 -35.79 20.64
CA VAL A 299 5.79 -34.97 20.38
C VAL A 299 6.50 -34.73 21.70
N GLU A 300 7.82 -34.92 21.71
CA GLU A 300 8.65 -34.57 22.85
C GLU A 300 8.59 -33.05 23.10
N THR A 301 8.37 -32.65 24.34
CA THR A 301 8.23 -31.25 24.73
C THR A 301 9.26 -30.88 25.78
N ASN A 302 9.86 -29.71 25.62
CA ASN A 302 10.68 -29.10 26.66
C ASN A 302 9.77 -28.19 27.48
N CYS A 303 9.31 -28.69 28.63
CA CYS A 303 8.41 -27.95 29.51
C CYS A 303 9.17 -27.34 30.69
N THR A 304 8.87 -26.07 30.99
CA THR A 304 9.42 -25.32 32.12
C THR A 304 8.29 -24.68 32.92
N LEU A 305 8.38 -24.73 34.25
CA LEU A 305 7.42 -24.12 35.16
C LEU A 305 8.07 -22.93 35.89
N SER A 306 7.29 -21.88 36.10
CA SER A 306 7.66 -20.78 36.99
C SER A 306 7.80 -21.31 38.43
N PRO A 307 8.72 -20.76 39.25
CA PRO A 307 8.92 -21.16 40.64
C PRO A 307 7.65 -21.17 41.51
N ASN A 308 6.67 -20.36 41.14
CA ASN A 308 5.41 -20.23 41.86
C ASN A 308 4.28 -21.10 41.29
N ASN A 309 4.55 -21.91 40.25
CA ASN A 309 3.55 -22.70 39.50
C ASN A 309 2.34 -21.87 39.07
N VAL A 310 2.57 -20.61 38.68
CA VAL A 310 1.54 -19.70 38.15
C VAL A 310 1.63 -19.61 36.63
N SER A 311 2.76 -19.96 36.04
CA SER A 311 2.94 -20.01 34.59
C SER A 311 3.80 -21.19 34.19
N GLY A 312 3.47 -21.80 33.06
CA GLY A 312 4.27 -22.86 32.44
C GLY A 312 4.52 -22.52 30.98
N SER A 313 5.62 -22.98 30.43
CA SER A 313 5.84 -22.95 28.99
C SER A 313 6.31 -24.30 28.51
N PHE A 314 5.91 -24.67 27.30
CA PHE A 314 6.42 -25.85 26.64
C PHE A 314 6.68 -25.55 25.18
N SER A 315 7.76 -26.11 24.66
CA SER A 315 8.17 -25.91 23.28
C SER A 315 8.36 -27.23 22.54
N PHE A 316 8.09 -27.21 21.24
CA PHE A 316 8.25 -28.34 20.35
C PHE A 316 8.57 -27.91 18.92
N ASN A 317 9.34 -28.75 18.21
CA ASN A 317 9.79 -28.46 16.84
C ASN A 317 8.74 -28.87 15.81
N LEU A 318 8.44 -27.98 14.89
CA LEU A 318 7.54 -28.15 13.76
C LEU A 318 8.36 -28.40 12.47
N PRO A 319 8.42 -29.65 11.97
CA PRO A 319 9.20 -30.01 10.80
C PRO A 319 8.55 -29.59 9.47
N THR A 320 7.29 -29.14 9.50
CA THR A 320 6.53 -28.71 8.33
C THR A 320 5.74 -27.46 8.65
N HIS A 321 5.60 -26.56 7.67
CA HIS A 321 4.77 -25.35 7.76
C HIS A 321 3.27 -25.63 7.60
N LYS A 322 2.92 -26.89 7.28
CA LYS A 322 1.55 -27.41 7.24
C LYS A 322 1.45 -28.53 8.28
N SER A 323 0.83 -28.22 9.41
CA SER A 323 0.68 -29.18 10.51
C SER A 323 -0.55 -28.90 11.35
N SER A 324 -1.09 -29.93 11.99
CA SER A 324 -2.11 -29.79 13.02
C SER A 324 -1.56 -30.36 14.31
N VAL A 325 -1.60 -29.55 15.37
CA VAL A 325 -1.09 -29.88 16.68
C VAL A 325 -2.26 -29.85 17.65
N ARG A 326 -2.38 -30.88 18.48
CA ARG A 326 -3.31 -30.96 19.58
C ARG A 326 -2.53 -30.95 20.88
N VAL A 327 -2.83 -30.00 21.75
CA VAL A 327 -2.31 -29.96 23.11
C VAL A 327 -3.44 -30.38 24.05
N GLY A 328 -3.29 -31.52 24.69
CA GLY A 328 -4.14 -31.96 25.79
C GLY A 328 -3.52 -31.55 27.11
N ILE A 329 -4.31 -30.94 27.99
CA ILE A 329 -3.92 -30.58 29.36
C ILE A 329 -4.86 -31.37 30.27
N ASN A 330 -4.35 -32.42 30.89
CA ASN A 330 -5.13 -33.38 31.67
C ASN A 330 -5.24 -32.94 33.13
N GLY A 331 -6.46 -32.65 33.58
CA GLY A 331 -6.75 -32.28 34.94
C GLY A 331 -7.69 -31.09 35.02
N PRO A 332 -8.18 -30.78 36.23
CA PRO A 332 -9.07 -29.65 36.47
C PRO A 332 -8.27 -28.34 36.57
N TYR A 333 -7.43 -28.06 35.58
CA TYR A 333 -6.56 -26.89 35.59
C TYR A 333 -7.24 -25.67 35.00
N PHE A 334 -7.20 -24.59 35.77
CA PHE A 334 -7.53 -23.25 35.29
C PHE A 334 -6.39 -22.70 34.44
N ILE A 335 -6.70 -22.03 33.33
CA ILE A 335 -5.74 -21.33 32.46
C ILE A 335 -6.29 -19.93 32.19
N GLY A 336 -5.68 -18.92 32.77
CA GLY A 336 -6.15 -17.53 32.63
C GLY A 336 -5.79 -16.89 31.30
N ALA A 337 -4.64 -17.25 30.72
CA ALA A 337 -4.25 -16.78 29.39
C ALA A 337 -3.29 -17.75 28.70
N LEU A 338 -3.23 -17.65 27.38
CA LEU A 338 -2.39 -18.46 26.50
C LEU A 338 -1.52 -17.54 25.64
N ARG A 339 -0.20 -17.71 25.65
CA ARG A 339 0.68 -17.05 24.67
C ARG A 339 1.22 -18.09 23.70
N ILE A 340 0.96 -17.91 22.41
CA ILE A 340 1.51 -18.77 21.35
C ILE A 340 2.63 -17.99 20.67
N CYS A 341 3.82 -18.58 20.65
CA CYS A 341 5.00 -18.05 19.99
C CYS A 341 5.47 -18.99 18.89
N LEU A 342 5.83 -18.43 17.74
CA LEU A 342 6.40 -19.16 16.62
C LEU A 342 7.78 -18.57 16.31
N HIS A 343 8.80 -19.43 16.35
CA HIS A 343 10.18 -19.06 16.13
C HIS A 343 10.77 -19.79 14.93
N GLY A 344 11.63 -19.13 14.16
CA GLY A 344 12.36 -19.69 13.02
C GLY A 344 13.68 -18.97 12.84
N LYS A 345 14.78 -19.71 12.68
CA LYS A 345 16.14 -19.13 12.66
C LYS A 345 16.39 -18.35 11.37
N SER A 346 17.14 -17.26 11.47
CA SER A 346 17.71 -16.57 10.30
C SER A 346 18.92 -17.32 9.76
N TYR A 347 19.14 -17.24 8.44
CA TYR A 347 20.43 -17.58 7.83
C TYR A 347 20.56 -16.90 6.48
N ALA A 348 21.79 -16.73 6.01
CA ALA A 348 22.09 -16.08 4.74
C ALA A 348 22.98 -16.97 3.86
N GLU A 349 22.67 -16.99 2.58
CA GLU A 349 23.47 -17.64 1.55
C GLU A 349 23.88 -16.63 0.49
N VAL A 350 25.10 -16.79 -0.03
CA VAL A 350 25.71 -15.85 -0.96
C VAL A 350 26.07 -16.59 -2.24
N GLU A 351 25.51 -16.14 -3.35
CA GLU A 351 25.85 -16.59 -4.70
C GLU A 351 26.63 -15.50 -5.45
N ASP A 352 27.14 -15.82 -6.64
CA ASP A 352 28.01 -14.92 -7.40
C ASP A 352 27.37 -13.54 -7.66
N PHE A 353 26.07 -13.51 -7.99
CA PHE A 353 25.32 -12.29 -8.35
C PHE A 353 24.14 -11.97 -7.40
N ALA A 354 23.94 -12.76 -6.35
CA ALA A 354 22.81 -12.62 -5.44
C ALA A 354 23.20 -12.91 -3.99
N VAL A 355 22.53 -12.24 -3.05
CA VAL A 355 22.56 -12.58 -1.62
C VAL A 355 21.14 -12.91 -1.21
N HIS A 356 20.95 -14.10 -0.66
CA HIS A 356 19.68 -14.57 -0.14
C HIS A 356 19.75 -14.54 1.39
N GLU A 357 18.92 -13.73 2.02
CA GLU A 357 18.86 -13.58 3.47
C GLU A 357 17.49 -14.01 3.94
N LEU A 358 17.44 -15.12 4.66
CA LEU A 358 16.26 -15.54 5.38
C LEU A 358 16.27 -14.87 6.75
N HIS A 359 15.26 -14.05 7.02
CA HIS A 359 15.11 -13.37 8.30
C HIS A 359 14.56 -14.30 9.38
N GLU A 360 14.88 -13.95 10.63
CA GLU A 360 14.34 -14.61 11.80
C GLU A 360 12.83 -14.39 11.87
N LEU A 361 12.09 -15.46 12.17
CA LEU A 361 10.70 -15.40 12.57
C LEU A 361 10.68 -15.45 14.08
N ASP A 362 10.22 -14.40 14.75
CA ASP A 362 9.99 -14.39 16.20
C ASP A 362 8.70 -13.62 16.49
N VAL A 363 7.59 -14.35 16.57
CA VAL A 363 6.27 -13.75 16.78
C VAL A 363 5.54 -14.44 17.91
N CYS A 364 5.12 -13.65 18.89
CA CYS A 364 4.32 -14.09 20.03
C CYS A 364 2.98 -13.35 20.08
N THR A 365 1.87 -14.09 20.23
CA THR A 365 0.54 -13.51 20.44
C THR A 365 -0.03 -14.00 21.77
N LEU A 366 -0.51 -13.07 22.60
CA LEU A 366 -1.17 -13.36 23.87
C LEU A 366 -2.68 -13.34 23.70
N PHE A 367 -3.34 -14.39 24.14
CA PHE A 367 -4.78 -14.57 24.17
C PHE A 367 -5.25 -14.58 25.62
N TYR A 368 -6.08 -13.60 25.98
CA TYR A 368 -6.66 -13.47 27.32
C TYR A 368 -7.99 -12.75 27.24
N ALA A 369 -8.81 -12.94 28.27
CA ALA A 369 -10.01 -12.16 28.49
C ALA A 369 -10.17 -11.85 29.97
N ASN A 370 -10.72 -10.69 30.29
CA ASN A 370 -10.93 -10.27 31.66
C ASN A 370 -11.97 -11.16 32.34
N ASN A 371 -11.67 -11.67 33.53
CA ASN A 371 -12.56 -12.53 34.34
C ASN A 371 -13.03 -13.81 33.64
N GLN A 372 -12.31 -14.26 32.61
CA GLN A 372 -12.62 -15.47 31.87
C GLN A 372 -11.38 -16.37 31.80
N THR A 373 -11.62 -17.63 31.47
CA THR A 373 -10.59 -18.66 31.35
C THR A 373 -10.54 -19.11 29.90
N ILE A 374 -9.42 -19.69 29.49
CA ILE A 374 -9.36 -20.42 28.22
C ILE A 374 -10.40 -21.54 28.26
N GLY A 375 -11.21 -21.63 27.20
CA GLY A 375 -12.23 -22.66 27.07
C GLY A 375 -11.65 -24.07 27.04
N ARG A 376 -12.49 -25.07 27.28
CA ARG A 376 -12.06 -26.48 27.32
C ARG A 376 -11.63 -27.04 25.97
N SER A 377 -12.12 -26.45 24.88
CA SER A 377 -11.76 -26.82 23.51
C SER A 377 -11.61 -25.52 22.75
N THR A 378 -10.38 -25.19 22.37
CA THR A 378 -10.09 -23.95 21.64
C THR A 378 -9.31 -24.28 20.38
N ASP A 379 -9.72 -23.66 19.27
CA ASP A 379 -9.08 -23.87 17.98
C ASP A 379 -8.38 -22.59 17.52
N PHE A 380 -7.11 -22.73 17.19
CA PHE A 380 -6.26 -21.68 16.61
C PHE A 380 -5.88 -22.07 15.19
N ILE A 381 -5.97 -21.13 14.26
CA ILE A 381 -5.48 -21.29 12.89
C ILE A 381 -4.39 -20.24 12.68
N VAL A 382 -3.16 -20.71 12.48
CA VAL A 382 -1.99 -19.90 12.14
C VAL A 382 -1.79 -19.97 10.63
N ARG A 383 -2.01 -18.86 9.95
CA ARG A 383 -1.78 -18.70 8.52
C ARG A 383 -0.40 -18.08 8.31
N LEU A 384 0.39 -18.66 7.43
CA LEU A 384 1.75 -18.23 7.13
C LEU A 384 1.78 -17.68 5.71
N ILE A 385 2.15 -16.40 5.59
CA ILE A 385 2.33 -15.73 4.31
C ILE A 385 3.83 -15.52 4.09
N LYS A 386 4.34 -15.92 2.92
CA LYS A 386 5.70 -15.62 2.52
C LYS A 386 5.78 -14.17 2.03
N VAL A 387 6.74 -13.43 2.54
CA VAL A 387 7.05 -12.07 2.10
C VAL A 387 8.48 -12.04 1.59
N ILE A 388 8.66 -11.55 0.37
CA ILE A 388 9.95 -11.49 -0.28
C ILE A 388 10.27 -10.05 -0.68
N ASN A 389 11.37 -9.55 -0.13
CA ASN A 389 11.91 -8.23 -0.42
C ASN A 389 13.05 -8.37 -1.44
N VAL A 390 12.88 -7.80 -2.63
CA VAL A 390 13.92 -7.77 -3.66
C VAL A 390 14.52 -6.38 -3.71
N THR A 391 15.80 -6.26 -3.35
CA THR A 391 16.54 -5.01 -3.42
C THR A 391 17.49 -5.05 -4.61
N LYS A 392 17.20 -4.23 -5.62
CA LYS A 392 18.07 -4.09 -6.79
C LYS A 392 19.37 -3.38 -6.43
N PRO A 393 20.50 -3.81 -6.99
CA PRO A 393 21.81 -3.24 -6.67
C PRO A 393 21.94 -1.77 -7.13
N LEU A 394 22.85 -1.04 -6.47
CA LEU A 394 23.22 0.31 -6.87
C LEU A 394 24.18 0.31 -8.07
N HIS A 395 25.09 -0.66 -8.16
CA HIS A 395 25.99 -0.85 -9.31
C HIS A 395 25.61 -2.09 -10.13
N ARG A 396 25.90 -2.06 -11.43
CA ARG A 396 25.62 -3.18 -12.36
C ARG A 396 26.35 -4.48 -11.98
N ASN A 397 27.46 -4.36 -11.24
CA ASN A 397 28.27 -5.48 -10.77
C ASN A 397 27.99 -5.86 -9.32
N ASP A 398 27.15 -5.10 -8.60
CA ASP A 398 26.79 -5.46 -7.23
C ASP A 398 25.71 -6.54 -7.24
N ARG A 399 25.62 -7.26 -6.13
CA ARG A 399 24.67 -8.36 -5.97
C ARG A 399 23.25 -7.82 -5.72
N THR A 400 22.28 -8.52 -6.27
CA THR A 400 20.87 -8.33 -5.91
C THR A 400 20.61 -8.98 -4.56
N TYR A 401 19.86 -8.33 -3.68
CA TYR A 401 19.55 -8.88 -2.36
C TYR A 401 18.09 -9.36 -2.33
N TYR A 402 17.90 -10.59 -1.88
CA TYR A 402 16.60 -11.21 -1.67
C TYR A 402 16.42 -11.46 -0.17
N GLY A 403 15.53 -10.73 0.48
CA GLY A 403 15.13 -10.95 1.86
C GLY A 403 13.86 -11.78 1.92
N GLY A 404 13.85 -12.91 2.61
CA GLY A 404 12.67 -13.75 2.81
C GLY A 404 12.25 -13.74 4.27
N ILE A 405 10.94 -13.59 4.53
CA ILE A 405 10.37 -13.71 5.87
C ILE A 405 8.97 -14.32 5.81
N PHE A 406 8.59 -15.08 6.85
CA PHE A 406 7.20 -15.45 7.07
C PHE A 406 6.48 -14.41 7.92
N THR A 407 5.28 -14.02 7.50
CA THR A 407 4.38 -13.20 8.31
C THR A 407 3.22 -14.08 8.79
N PRO A 408 3.19 -14.46 10.08
CA PRO A 408 2.10 -15.26 10.63
C PRO A 408 0.88 -14.40 10.96
N PHE A 409 -0.31 -14.94 10.70
CA PHE A 409 -1.59 -14.39 11.13
C PHE A 409 -2.36 -15.44 11.91
N ILE A 410 -2.69 -15.16 13.16
CA ILE A 410 -3.38 -16.12 14.05
C ILE A 410 -4.85 -15.73 14.17
N THR A 411 -5.71 -16.59 13.67
CA THR A 411 -7.16 -16.52 13.90
C THR A 411 -7.57 -17.59 14.90
N TYR A 412 -8.68 -17.36 15.59
CA TYR A 412 -9.19 -18.29 16.59
C TYR A 412 -10.70 -18.35 16.53
N THR A 413 -11.26 -19.46 16.98
CA THR A 413 -12.69 -19.66 17.20
C THR A 413 -12.91 -20.08 18.63
N ASP A 414 -13.87 -19.44 19.30
CA ASP A 414 -14.35 -19.83 20.63
C ASP A 414 -13.25 -20.01 21.70
N ILE A 415 -12.32 -19.03 21.82
CA ILE A 415 -11.35 -19.00 22.94
C ILE A 415 -12.08 -18.97 24.29
N LEU A 416 -13.27 -18.37 24.31
CA LEU A 416 -13.99 -17.99 25.51
C LEU A 416 -15.13 -18.96 25.75
N SER A 417 -15.02 -19.75 26.81
CA SER A 417 -16.19 -20.30 27.49
C SER A 417 -15.74 -21.01 28.75
N ASP A 418 -15.74 -20.27 29.84
CA ASP A 418 -16.22 -20.71 31.14
C ASP A 418 -16.24 -19.47 32.06
N GLU A 419 -17.41 -18.84 32.24
CA GLU A 419 -17.55 -17.76 33.24
C GLU A 419 -17.15 -18.29 34.61
N LEU A 420 -16.25 -17.58 35.29
CA LEU A 420 -15.90 -17.83 36.68
C LEU A 420 -17.11 -17.52 37.56
N TYR A 421 -17.93 -18.54 37.89
CA TYR A 421 -18.93 -18.43 38.93
C TYR A 421 -18.25 -18.50 40.30
N PHE A 422 -18.17 -17.37 40.99
CA PHE A 422 -17.72 -17.29 42.37
C PHE A 422 -18.77 -17.91 43.29
N ALA A 423 -18.40 -18.93 44.06
CA ALA A 423 -19.21 -19.31 45.21
C ALA A 423 -18.79 -18.48 46.43
N GLU A 424 -19.80 -18.02 47.19
CA GLU A 424 -19.60 -17.42 48.51
C GLU A 424 -18.71 -18.34 49.35
N LYS A 425 -17.59 -17.79 49.87
CA LYS A 425 -16.48 -18.43 50.64
C LYS A 425 -15.16 -18.70 49.89
N GLY A 426 -15.00 -18.22 48.65
CA GLY A 426 -13.67 -18.16 48.02
C GLY A 426 -13.15 -19.49 47.48
N GLU A 427 -13.99 -20.52 47.44
CA GLU A 427 -13.73 -21.76 46.72
C GLU A 427 -14.31 -21.65 45.30
N TYR A 428 -13.45 -21.85 44.29
CA TYR A 428 -13.85 -21.85 42.88
C TYR A 428 -14.74 -23.05 42.60
N LEU A 429 -16.03 -22.83 42.35
CA LEU A 429 -17.02 -23.91 42.15
C LEU A 429 -17.30 -24.13 40.65
N ARG A 430 -16.33 -24.76 39.96
CA ARG A 430 -16.43 -25.53 38.68
C ARG A 430 -15.01 -25.98 38.28
N TYR A 431 -14.69 -27.21 37.83
CA TYR A 431 -15.36 -28.12 36.89
C TYR A 431 -15.02 -29.61 37.09
N SER A 432 -15.97 -30.49 36.75
CA SER A 432 -15.82 -31.96 36.61
C SER A 432 -15.10 -32.40 35.31
N SER A 433 -14.51 -31.47 34.55
CA SER A 433 -13.76 -31.78 33.35
C SER A 433 -12.39 -32.32 33.71
N ARG A 434 -11.99 -33.43 33.06
CA ARG A 434 -10.66 -34.01 33.23
C ARG A 434 -9.64 -33.50 32.21
N GLN A 435 -10.03 -32.64 31.27
CA GLN A 435 -9.15 -32.26 30.17
C GLN A 435 -9.53 -30.92 29.52
N THR A 436 -8.50 -30.14 29.16
CA THR A 436 -8.56 -28.98 28.25
C THR A 436 -7.79 -29.31 26.97
N THR A 437 -8.34 -29.00 25.81
CA THR A 437 -7.75 -29.30 24.50
C THR A 437 -7.55 -28.01 23.71
N VAL A 438 -6.32 -27.77 23.27
CA VAL A 438 -5.97 -26.66 22.39
C VAL A 438 -5.53 -27.23 21.05
N ASN A 439 -6.31 -27.02 20.00
CA ASN A 439 -5.93 -27.41 18.65
C ASN A 439 -5.33 -26.21 17.93
N ILE A 440 -4.20 -26.42 17.27
CA ILE A 440 -3.47 -25.39 16.53
C ILE A 440 -3.23 -25.94 15.13
N GLN A 441 -3.73 -25.24 14.13
CA GLN A 441 -3.54 -25.60 12.73
C GLN A 441 -2.65 -24.58 12.04
N LEU A 442 -1.47 -25.01 11.60
CA LEU A 442 -0.60 -24.24 10.74
C LEU A 442 -0.94 -24.50 9.28
N ARG A 443 -1.17 -23.44 8.52
CA ARG A 443 -1.38 -23.47 7.08
C ARG A 443 -0.55 -22.39 6.42
N GLU A 444 0.00 -22.72 5.26
CA GLU A 444 0.64 -21.77 4.38
C GLU A 444 -0.39 -21.28 3.35
N GLU A 445 -0.39 -19.98 3.05
CA GLU A 445 -1.25 -19.40 2.03
C GLU A 445 -0.76 -19.73 0.62
N ILE A 446 -1.68 -19.72 -0.35
CA ILE A 446 -1.41 -20.06 -1.76
C ILE A 446 -0.81 -18.91 -2.57
N TYR A 447 -0.43 -17.83 -1.90
CA TYR A 447 0.15 -16.63 -2.48
C TYR A 447 1.31 -16.13 -1.63
N PHE A 448 2.13 -15.26 -2.21
CA PHE A 448 3.19 -14.55 -1.50
C PHE A 448 3.13 -13.06 -1.81
N VAL A 449 3.78 -12.26 -0.97
CA VAL A 449 3.91 -10.82 -1.17
C VAL A 449 5.33 -10.51 -1.64
N GLN A 450 5.45 -9.85 -2.78
CA GLN A 450 6.72 -9.37 -3.31
C GLN A 450 6.83 -7.86 -3.16
N ASN A 451 7.88 -7.42 -2.47
CA ASN A 451 8.22 -6.01 -2.34
C ASN A 451 9.48 -5.73 -3.16
N ASN A 452 9.37 -4.90 -4.18
CA ASN A 452 10.55 -4.47 -4.94
C ASN A 452 11.07 -3.14 -4.43
N GLN A 453 12.39 -3.07 -4.25
CA GLN A 453 13.10 -1.85 -3.90
C GLN A 453 14.16 -1.53 -4.97
N SER A 454 14.17 -0.29 -5.46
CA SER A 454 15.20 0.21 -6.37
C SER A 454 16.02 1.32 -5.74
N PRO A 455 17.24 1.59 -6.22
CA PRO A 455 18.01 2.70 -5.69
C PRO A 455 17.34 4.07 -5.91
N ILE A 456 17.32 4.94 -4.90
CA ILE A 456 16.67 6.27 -4.96
C ILE A 456 17.28 7.12 -6.08
N ILE A 457 18.61 7.06 -6.24
CA ILE A 457 19.34 7.71 -7.32
C ILE A 457 20.38 6.74 -7.88
N ARG A 458 20.32 6.45 -9.17
CA ARG A 458 21.38 5.70 -9.86
C ARG A 458 22.59 6.61 -10.03
N ARG A 459 23.79 6.12 -9.69
CA ARG A 459 25.03 6.93 -9.76
C ARG A 459 25.29 7.53 -11.14
N GLY A 460 24.91 6.83 -12.22
CA GLY A 460 24.98 7.36 -13.58
C GLY A 460 24.10 8.60 -13.79
N ALA A 461 22.89 8.62 -13.20
CA ALA A 461 22.05 9.81 -13.21
C ALA A 461 22.67 10.93 -12.37
N LEU A 462 23.24 10.62 -11.20
CA LEU A 462 23.97 11.61 -10.39
C LEU A 462 25.15 12.23 -11.18
N PHE A 463 26.00 11.41 -11.80
CA PHE A 463 27.12 11.89 -12.63
C PHE A 463 26.62 12.75 -13.79
N PHE A 464 25.55 12.32 -14.46
CA PHE A 464 24.97 13.06 -15.55
C PHE A 464 24.40 14.41 -15.10
N HIS A 465 23.68 14.46 -13.98
CA HIS A 465 23.16 15.70 -13.40
C HIS A 465 24.27 16.64 -12.93
N THR A 466 25.31 16.13 -12.27
CA THR A 466 26.46 16.94 -11.85
C THR A 466 27.22 17.50 -13.06
N LEU A 467 27.38 16.71 -14.12
CA LEU A 467 28.04 17.13 -15.35
C LEU A 467 27.21 18.17 -16.09
N LEU A 468 25.90 17.96 -16.20
CA LEU A 468 24.97 18.95 -16.75
C LEU A 468 25.03 20.27 -15.99
N PHE A 469 24.92 20.22 -14.66
CA PHE A 469 25.00 21.40 -13.81
C PHE A 469 26.32 22.17 -14.00
N SER A 470 27.44 21.44 -14.08
CA SER A 470 28.76 22.03 -14.30
C SER A 470 28.86 22.71 -15.67
N ILE A 471 28.34 22.09 -16.72
CA ILE A 471 28.30 22.68 -18.08
C ILE A 471 27.40 23.92 -18.10
N SER A 472 26.22 23.85 -17.51
CA SER A 472 25.30 25.01 -17.42
C SER A 472 25.94 26.19 -16.69
N LEU A 473 26.68 25.95 -15.61
CA LEU A 473 27.43 27.01 -14.93
C LEU A 473 28.48 27.64 -15.87
N ILE A 474 29.25 26.83 -16.60
CA ILE A 474 30.26 27.32 -17.55
C ILE A 474 29.60 28.19 -18.64
N GLU A 475 28.46 27.75 -19.19
CA GLU A 475 27.72 28.50 -20.20
C GLU A 475 27.18 29.83 -19.66
N ILE A 476 26.65 29.84 -18.43
CA ILE A 476 26.21 31.06 -17.75
C ILE A 476 27.39 32.03 -17.59
N PHE A 477 28.54 31.56 -17.10
CA PHE A 477 29.74 32.40 -16.98
C PHE A 477 30.22 32.93 -18.34
N ALA A 478 30.19 32.11 -19.39
CA ALA A 478 30.56 32.52 -20.74
C ALA A 478 29.59 33.59 -21.30
N MET A 479 28.29 33.43 -21.08
CA MET A 479 27.28 34.43 -21.44
C MET A 479 27.46 35.74 -20.68
N PHE A 480 27.71 35.69 -19.37
CA PHE A 480 28.02 36.88 -18.58
C PHE A 480 29.28 37.59 -19.08
N PHE A 481 30.33 36.84 -19.41
CA PHE A 481 31.55 37.41 -19.97
C PHE A 481 31.31 38.06 -21.34
N LEU A 482 30.49 37.45 -22.19
CA LEU A 482 30.15 37.96 -23.51
C LEU A 482 29.29 39.23 -23.41
N LEU A 483 28.30 39.27 -22.51
CA LEU A 483 27.53 40.46 -22.18
C LEU A 483 28.42 41.58 -21.63
N TYR A 484 29.33 41.25 -20.71
CA TYR A 484 30.31 42.21 -20.19
C TYR A 484 31.15 42.83 -21.32
N LYS A 485 31.68 42.00 -22.22
CA LYS A 485 32.54 42.44 -23.31
C LYS A 485 31.79 43.25 -24.39
N LEU A 486 30.54 42.90 -24.70
CA LEU A 486 29.77 43.55 -25.75
C LEU A 486 29.02 44.79 -25.29
N TRP A 487 28.50 44.81 -24.07
CA TRP A 487 27.68 45.91 -23.56
C TRP A 487 28.47 46.81 -22.62
N PHE A 488 29.05 46.23 -21.57
CA PHE A 488 29.65 47.03 -20.49
C PHE A 488 31.01 47.60 -20.86
N HIS A 489 31.85 46.84 -21.57
CA HIS A 489 33.18 47.29 -21.97
C HIS A 489 33.15 48.53 -22.90
N PRO A 490 32.36 48.59 -23.99
CA PRO A 490 32.30 49.79 -24.83
C PRO A 490 31.63 50.98 -24.14
N ILE A 491 30.67 50.76 -23.24
CA ILE A 491 30.08 51.84 -22.43
C ILE A 491 31.14 52.41 -21.48
N HIS A 492 31.91 51.56 -20.80
CA HIS A 492 33.00 51.98 -19.93
C HIS A 492 34.07 52.77 -20.70
N GLN A 493 34.47 52.30 -21.88
CA GLN A 493 35.40 53.03 -22.76
C GLN A 493 34.83 54.39 -23.20
N ARG A 494 33.53 54.50 -23.48
CA ARG A 494 32.87 55.77 -23.83
C ARG A 494 32.85 56.76 -22.66
N ILE A 495 32.54 56.28 -21.46
CA ILE A 495 32.52 57.12 -20.24
C ILE A 495 33.92 57.64 -19.94
N GLN A 496 34.96 56.80 -20.03
CA GLN A 496 36.35 57.23 -19.86
C GLN A 496 36.74 58.29 -20.90
N ARG A 497 36.44 58.06 -22.20
CA ARG A 497 36.71 59.07 -23.25
C ARG A 497 35.96 60.39 -23.06
N SER A 498 34.76 60.35 -22.47
CA SER A 498 33.99 61.56 -22.13
C SER A 498 34.56 62.32 -20.94
N GLN A 499 35.26 61.65 -20.03
CA GLN A 499 35.95 62.31 -18.91
C GLN A 499 37.29 62.89 -19.34
N ASP A 500 37.95 62.31 -20.34
CA ASP A 500 39.23 62.77 -20.85
C ASP A 500 39.14 63.97 -21.83
N ASN A 501 37.95 64.30 -22.38
CA ASN A 501 37.74 65.45 -23.29
C ASN A 501 36.59 66.39 -22.84
N PRO A 502 36.82 67.33 -21.92
CA PRO A 502 35.80 68.29 -21.46
C PRO A 502 35.74 69.62 -22.26
N ALA A 503 36.24 69.67 -23.50
CA ALA A 503 36.44 70.95 -24.20
C ALA A 503 35.98 70.96 -25.67
N GLU A 504 34.68 70.88 -25.94
CA GLU A 504 34.15 71.35 -27.24
C GLU A 504 32.65 71.68 -27.22
N ASP A 505 32.12 72.15 -26.09
CA ASP A 505 30.72 72.61 -26.01
C ASP A 505 30.67 73.99 -25.35
N LYS A 506 31.17 74.99 -26.07
CA LYS A 506 30.95 76.43 -25.83
C LYS A 506 31.59 77.25 -26.95
N SER A 507 30.78 77.68 -27.92
CA SER A 507 30.78 79.01 -28.54
C SER A 507 30.35 78.96 -30.01
N PHE A 508 29.10 79.34 -30.29
CA PHE A 508 28.79 80.08 -31.51
C PHE A 508 27.60 81.01 -31.21
N ILE A 509 27.93 82.22 -30.76
CA ILE A 509 27.02 83.38 -30.69
C ILE A 509 27.15 84.12 -32.04
N PRO A 510 26.05 84.49 -32.72
CA PRO A 510 26.13 85.25 -33.97
C PRO A 510 26.35 86.74 -33.69
N SER A 511 27.39 87.32 -34.29
CA SER A 511 27.68 88.76 -34.24
C SER A 511 26.93 89.50 -35.35
N ASN A 512 26.03 90.40 -34.92
CA ASN A 512 25.45 91.48 -35.72
C ASN A 512 26.45 92.63 -35.96
N ASN A 513 26.15 93.41 -37.01
CA ASN A 513 26.56 94.81 -37.28
C ASN A 513 27.99 95.04 -37.78
N SER A 514 28.31 96.01 -38.64
CA SER A 514 27.63 96.90 -39.59
C SER A 514 28.71 97.87 -40.09
N THR A 515 28.78 98.13 -41.39
CA THR A 515 29.22 99.39 -42.05
C THR A 515 30.45 100.16 -41.54
N SER A 516 31.44 100.27 -42.43
CA SER A 516 31.82 101.55 -43.07
C SER A 516 32.48 101.29 -44.41
#